data_AF-C3PJY8-F1
#
_entry.id   AF-C3PJY8-F1
#
_cell.length_a   1.000
_cell.length_b   1.000
_cell.length_c   1.000
_cell.angle_alpha   90.00
_cell.angle_beta   90.00
_cell.angle_gamma   90.00
#
_symmetry.space_group_name_H-M   'P 1'
#
loop_
_entity.id
_entity.type
_entity.pdbx_description
1 polymer ?
#
loop_
_entity_poly.entity_id
_entity_poly.type
_entity_poly.pdbx_seq_one_letter_code
_entity_poly.pdbx_strand_id
1 'polypeptide(L)'
;MSDLNPAVADHHSETYPEFSGKIQDSYIEGYDPVSYGAPHSSLLRTSTWVGMGLVLSMLPAAGILIWGLGTWLYPDGTAGADYQINIIVGAIALVVVAILAVGSVKYGRRYYRQYRKETGRIN
;
A
#
# COMPACT_ATOMS: atom_id res chain seq x y z
N MET A 1 -55.00 0.35 38.56
CA MET A 1 -54.33 0.47 37.25
C MET A 1 -52.94 -0.11 37.44
N SER A 2 -52.59 -1.12 36.65
CA SER A 2 -51.33 -1.86 36.76
C SER A 2 -50.16 -1.01 36.28
N ASP A 3 -49.20 -0.74 37.15
CA ASP A 3 -47.92 -0.14 36.77
C ASP A 3 -47.10 -1.15 35.96
N LEU A 4 -47.27 -1.12 34.63
CA LEU A 4 -46.35 -1.75 33.69
C LEU A 4 -45.09 -0.89 33.67
N ASN A 5 -44.14 -1.17 34.57
CA ASN A 5 -42.76 -0.75 34.40
C ASN A 5 -42.07 -1.87 33.61
N PRO A 6 -41.99 -1.81 32.26
CA PRO A 6 -41.17 -2.76 31.54
C PRO A 6 -39.77 -2.58 32.12
N ALA A 7 -39.22 -3.61 32.76
CA ALA A 7 -37.83 -3.62 33.14
C ALA A 7 -37.05 -3.25 31.87
N VAL A 8 -36.56 -2.01 31.81
CA VAL A 8 -35.69 -1.54 30.74
C VAL A 8 -34.53 -2.51 30.79
N ALA A 9 -34.44 -3.38 29.78
CA ALA A 9 -33.34 -4.31 29.66
C ALA A 9 -32.07 -3.46 29.77
N ASP A 10 -31.25 -3.74 30.78
CA ASP A 10 -29.97 -3.09 30.93
C ASP A 10 -29.14 -3.54 29.73
N HIS A 11 -29.17 -2.74 28.66
CA HIS A 11 -28.49 -3.05 27.41
C HIS A 11 -27.00 -3.28 27.64
N HIS A 12 -26.44 -2.76 28.73
CA HIS A 12 -25.06 -2.98 29.13
C HIS A 12 -24.76 -4.43 29.54
N SER A 13 -25.79 -5.19 29.96
CA SER A 13 -25.70 -6.63 30.30
C SER A 13 -25.93 -7.57 29.11
N GLU A 14 -26.55 -7.07 28.04
CA GLU A 14 -26.81 -7.80 26.78
C GLU A 14 -25.78 -7.47 25.69
N THR A 15 -24.90 -6.50 25.94
CA THR A 15 -23.87 -6.10 24.99
C THR A 15 -22.67 -7.03 25.10
N TYR A 16 -22.25 -7.57 23.96
CA TYR A 16 -21.04 -8.38 23.85
C TYR A 16 -19.84 -7.65 24.44
N PRO A 17 -18.88 -8.35 25.08
CA PRO A 17 -17.69 -7.71 25.61
C PRO A 17 -17.00 -6.90 24.52
N GLU A 18 -16.84 -5.59 24.75
CA GLU A 18 -16.04 -4.75 23.86
C GLU A 18 -14.57 -5.13 24.03
N PHE A 19 -14.02 -5.83 23.03
CA PHE A 19 -12.60 -6.12 22.98
C PHE A 19 -11.84 -4.83 22.64
N SER A 20 -11.43 -4.09 23.67
CA SER A 20 -10.67 -2.84 23.58
C SER A 20 -9.19 -3.04 23.16
N GLY A 21 -8.73 -4.29 23.10
CA GLY A 21 -7.35 -4.65 22.72
C GLY A 21 -7.07 -4.59 21.22
N LYS A 22 -5.79 -4.54 20.83
CA LYS A 22 -5.42 -4.69 19.42
C LYS A 22 -5.76 -6.12 18.99
N ILE A 23 -6.33 -6.30 17.80
CA ILE A 23 -6.77 -7.63 17.33
C ILE A 23 -5.64 -8.68 17.39
N GLN A 24 -4.39 -8.26 17.20
CA GLN A 24 -3.22 -9.14 17.32
C GLN A 24 -2.95 -9.69 18.73
N ASP A 25 -3.45 -9.04 19.77
CA ASP A 25 -3.30 -9.47 21.16
C ASP A 25 -4.31 -10.60 21.48
N SER A 26 -5.37 -10.72 20.68
CA SER A 26 -6.39 -11.77 20.76
C SER A 26 -5.99 -13.05 20.02
N TYR A 27 -4.82 -13.09 19.37
CA TYR A 27 -4.37 -14.30 18.69
C TYR A 27 -4.05 -15.40 19.68
N ILE A 28 -4.54 -16.61 19.38
CA ILE A 28 -4.19 -17.82 20.12
C ILE A 28 -2.67 -18.00 20.08
N GLU A 29 -2.10 -18.47 21.18
CA GLU A 29 -0.66 -18.72 21.25
C GLU A 29 -0.24 -19.73 20.17
N GLY A 30 0.78 -19.36 19.37
CA GLY A 30 1.23 -20.16 18.23
C GLY A 30 0.40 -19.99 16.94
N TYR A 31 -0.70 -19.25 16.98
CA TYR A 31 -1.44 -18.90 15.76
C TYR A 31 -0.72 -17.82 14.96
N ASP A 32 -0.53 -18.11 13.68
CA ASP A 32 0.04 -17.19 12.71
C ASP A 32 -0.99 -16.85 11.63
N PRO A 33 -1.50 -15.60 11.56
CA PRO A 33 -2.49 -15.24 10.56
C PRO A 33 -1.88 -15.23 9.15
N VAL A 34 -2.64 -15.73 8.18
CA VAL A 34 -2.26 -15.62 6.76
C VAL A 34 -2.15 -14.15 6.34
N SER A 35 -1.17 -13.84 5.48
CA SER A 35 -0.83 -12.45 5.14
C SER A 35 -1.97 -11.64 4.53
N TYR A 36 -3.01 -12.25 3.95
CA TYR A 36 -4.19 -11.54 3.44
C TYR A 36 -5.24 -11.27 4.53
N GLY A 37 -5.38 -12.18 5.51
CA GLY A 37 -6.36 -12.09 6.60
C GLY A 37 -5.87 -11.31 7.81
N ALA A 38 -4.57 -10.99 7.87
CA ALA A 38 -3.97 -10.20 8.94
C ALA A 38 -4.43 -8.72 8.90
N PRO A 39 -4.97 -8.14 9.99
CA PRO A 39 -5.37 -6.72 10.05
C PRO A 39 -4.21 -5.74 9.82
N HIS A 40 -2.99 -6.13 10.19
CA HIS A 40 -1.76 -5.38 9.96
C HIS A 40 -1.19 -5.56 8.54
N SER A 41 -1.85 -6.37 7.70
CA SER A 41 -1.42 -6.62 6.32
C SER A 41 -1.38 -5.34 5.49
N SER A 42 -0.30 -5.18 4.74
CA SER A 42 -0.20 -4.14 3.71
C SER A 42 -1.10 -4.44 2.51
N LEU A 43 -1.50 -5.69 2.27
CA LEU A 43 -2.39 -6.08 1.15
C LEU A 43 -3.80 -5.50 1.30
N LEU A 44 -4.23 -5.18 2.52
CA LEU A 44 -5.52 -4.55 2.78
C LEU A 44 -5.47 -3.01 2.64
N ARG A 45 -4.31 -2.44 2.32
CA ARG A 45 -4.11 -0.98 2.27
C ARG A 45 -4.07 -0.51 0.83
N THR A 46 -5.01 0.36 0.45
CA THR A 46 -5.06 0.99 -0.88
C THR A 46 -3.75 1.66 -1.25
N SER A 47 -3.04 2.27 -0.29
CA SER A 47 -1.74 2.90 -0.52
C SER A 47 -0.66 1.91 -0.99
N THR A 48 -0.70 0.66 -0.55
CA THR A 48 0.21 -0.40 -1.03
C THR A 48 -0.09 -0.74 -2.47
N TRP A 49 -1.36 -0.87 -2.84
CA TRP A 49 -1.79 -1.15 -4.22
C TRP A 49 -1.45 -0.02 -5.17
N VAL A 50 -1.67 1.23 -4.76
CA VAL A 50 -1.23 2.41 -5.51
C VAL A 50 0.29 2.36 -5.71
N GLY A 51 1.04 2.03 -4.68
CA GLY A 51 2.50 1.88 -4.80
C GLY A 51 2.93 0.77 -5.75
N MET A 52 2.27 -0.38 -5.73
CA MET A 52 2.50 -1.47 -6.68
C MET A 52 2.16 -1.06 -8.12
N GLY A 53 1.07 -0.32 -8.32
CA GLY A 53 0.72 0.27 -9.62
C GLY A 53 1.79 1.23 -10.11
N LEU A 54 2.29 2.11 -9.25
CA LEU A 54 3.38 3.04 -9.57
C LEU A 54 4.69 2.33 -9.90
N VAL A 55 5.00 1.19 -9.26
CA VAL A 55 6.14 0.35 -9.64
C VAL A 55 6.00 -0.11 -11.10
N LEU A 56 4.81 -0.54 -11.52
CA LEU A 56 4.56 -0.91 -12.92
C LEU A 56 4.61 0.31 -13.85
N SER A 57 4.16 1.49 -13.39
CA SER A 57 4.24 2.74 -14.15
C SER A 57 5.67 3.23 -14.41
N MET A 58 6.70 2.65 -13.81
CA MET A 58 8.08 2.93 -14.18
C MET A 58 8.40 2.43 -15.61
N LEU A 59 7.72 1.39 -16.10
CA LEU A 59 7.95 0.84 -17.44
C LEU A 59 7.71 1.85 -18.58
N PRO A 60 6.55 2.53 -18.69
CA PRO A 60 6.34 3.53 -19.72
C PRO A 60 7.31 4.72 -19.60
N ALA A 61 7.63 5.17 -18.38
CA ALA A 61 8.60 6.25 -18.18
C ALA A 61 10.02 5.85 -18.65
N ALA A 62 10.44 4.63 -18.32
CA ALA A 62 11.68 4.05 -18.83
C ALA A 62 11.63 3.88 -20.36
N GLY A 63 10.49 3.48 -20.93
CA GLY A 63 10.31 3.35 -22.38
C GLY A 63 10.55 4.66 -23.14
N ILE A 64 10.01 5.77 -22.64
CA ILE A 64 10.24 7.12 -23.21
C ILE A 64 11.73 7.46 -23.17
N LEU A 65 12.39 7.20 -22.03
CA LEU A 65 13.82 7.48 -21.87
C LEU A 65 14.67 6.61 -22.80
N ILE A 66 14.39 5.31 -22.87
CA ILE A 66 15.10 4.36 -23.73
C ILE A 66 14.94 4.74 -25.20
N TRP A 67 13.73 5.14 -25.61
CA TRP A 67 13.50 5.62 -26.98
C TRP A 67 14.31 6.87 -27.28
N GLY A 68 14.32 7.86 -26.38
CA GLY A 68 15.11 9.08 -26.54
C GLY A 68 16.61 8.81 -26.64
N LEU A 69 17.14 7.94 -25.77
CA LEU A 69 18.54 7.51 -25.81
C LEU A 69 18.88 6.71 -27.08
N GLY A 70 17.96 5.85 -27.52
CA GLY A 70 18.09 5.08 -28.75
C GLY A 70 18.21 5.98 -29.98
N THR A 71 17.31 6.95 -30.12
CA THR A 71 17.34 7.95 -31.20
C THR A 71 18.61 8.81 -31.16
N TRP A 72 19.13 9.13 -29.97
CA TRP A 72 20.39 9.86 -29.82
C TRP A 72 21.62 9.05 -30.27
N LEU A 73 21.67 7.75 -29.93
CA LEU A 73 22.78 6.85 -30.27
C LEU A 73 22.73 6.36 -31.72
N TYR A 74 21.53 6.10 -32.23
CA TYR A 74 21.26 5.51 -33.54
C TYR A 74 20.24 6.37 -34.29
N PRO A 75 20.67 7.50 -34.88
CA PRO A 75 19.77 8.45 -35.53
C PRO A 75 19.27 7.99 -36.91
N ASP A 76 19.74 6.84 -37.40
CA ASP A 76 19.37 6.33 -38.72
C ASP A 76 17.88 6.00 -38.79
N GLY A 77 17.18 6.61 -39.75
CA GLY A 77 15.74 6.42 -39.94
C GLY A 77 14.85 7.26 -39.01
N THR A 78 15.42 8.12 -38.16
CA THR A 78 14.65 8.97 -37.23
C THR A 78 14.54 10.44 -37.71
N ALA A 79 14.70 10.70 -39.02
CA ALA A 79 14.85 12.02 -39.62
C ALA A 79 14.00 13.13 -38.93
N GLY A 80 14.69 14.03 -38.20
CA GLY A 80 14.07 15.18 -37.53
C GLY A 80 13.42 14.90 -36.15
N ALA A 81 13.57 13.71 -35.59
CA ALA A 81 13.05 13.39 -34.26
C ALA A 81 13.81 14.14 -33.16
N ASP A 82 13.08 14.93 -32.36
CA ASP A 82 13.61 15.58 -31.17
C ASP A 82 13.80 14.54 -30.05
N TYR A 83 15.03 14.06 -29.89
CA TYR A 83 15.41 13.12 -28.85
C TYR A 83 15.55 13.78 -27.48
N GLN A 84 15.86 15.09 -27.42
CA GLN A 84 16.19 15.78 -26.18
C GLN A 84 14.99 15.84 -25.26
N ILE A 85 13.81 16.18 -25.80
CA ILE A 85 12.58 16.23 -25.01
C ILE A 85 12.21 14.87 -24.42
N ASN A 86 12.40 13.79 -25.17
CA ASN A 86 12.10 12.44 -24.72
C ASN A 86 13.07 11.97 -23.63
N ILE A 87 14.37 12.31 -23.74
CA ILE A 87 15.32 12.04 -22.67
C ILE A 87 14.95 12.80 -21.40
N ILE A 88 14.65 14.10 -21.49
CA ILE A 88 14.33 14.95 -20.33
C ILE A 88 13.04 14.47 -19.65
N VAL A 89 11.96 14.30 -20.41
CA VAL A 89 10.66 13.87 -19.88
C VAL A 89 10.74 12.46 -19.33
N GLY A 90 11.38 11.53 -20.06
CA GLY A 90 11.57 10.15 -19.61
C GLY A 90 12.36 10.07 -18.30
N ALA A 91 13.46 10.81 -18.19
CA ALA A 91 14.28 10.86 -16.98
C ALA A 91 13.51 11.44 -15.78
N ILE A 92 12.85 12.59 -15.96
CA ILE A 92 12.06 13.23 -14.89
C ILE A 92 10.91 12.34 -14.46
N ALA A 93 10.13 11.81 -15.42
CA ALA A 93 9.01 10.94 -15.13
C ALA A 93 9.45 9.68 -14.38
N LEU A 94 10.56 9.06 -14.79
CA LEU A 94 11.09 7.86 -14.15
C LEU A 94 11.50 8.14 -12.70
N VAL A 95 12.21 9.24 -12.45
CA VAL A 95 12.65 9.62 -11.10
C VAL A 95 11.44 9.94 -10.20
N VAL A 96 10.50 10.73 -10.70
CA VAL A 96 9.30 11.12 -9.93
C VAL A 96 8.46 9.89 -9.59
N VAL A 97 8.17 9.03 -10.57
CA VAL A 97 7.39 7.80 -10.35
C VAL A 97 8.11 6.86 -9.40
N ALA A 98 9.43 6.70 -9.51
CA ALA A 98 10.23 5.89 -8.59
C ALA A 98 10.13 6.40 -7.14
N ILE A 99 10.26 7.71 -6.91
CA ILE A 99 10.13 8.31 -5.58
C ILE A 99 8.73 8.07 -5.02
N LEU A 100 7.69 8.31 -5.82
CA LEU A 100 6.29 8.09 -5.40
C LEU A 100 6.00 6.62 -5.13
N ALA A 101 6.52 5.69 -5.93
CA ALA A 101 6.40 4.25 -5.74
C ALA A 101 7.04 3.80 -4.42
N VAL A 102 8.29 4.21 -4.18
CA VAL A 102 9.00 3.89 -2.94
C VAL A 102 8.28 4.49 -1.73
N GLY A 103 7.87 5.75 -1.82
CA GLY A 103 7.15 6.46 -0.75
C GLY A 103 5.83 5.78 -0.38
N SER A 104 5.00 5.48 -1.39
CA SER A 104 3.68 4.86 -1.21
C SER A 104 3.78 3.42 -0.67
N VAL A 105 4.69 2.58 -1.19
CA VAL A 105 4.94 1.23 -0.65
C VAL A 105 5.44 1.31 0.78
N LYS A 106 6.40 2.21 1.07
CA LYS A 106 6.91 2.41 2.43
C LYS A 106 5.80 2.84 3.38
N TYR A 107 4.91 3.72 2.94
CA TYR A 107 3.78 4.18 3.73
C TYR A 107 2.73 3.08 3.93
N GLY A 108 2.37 2.33 2.88
CA GLY A 108 1.42 1.20 2.96
C GLY A 108 1.87 0.10 3.91
N ARG A 109 3.19 -0.13 4.03
CA ARG A 109 3.80 -1.11 4.95
C ARG A 109 3.98 -0.60 6.39
N ARG A 110 3.45 0.56 6.77
CA ARG A 110 3.62 1.12 8.12
C ARG A 110 3.07 0.22 9.23
N TYR A 111 1.87 -0.34 9.04
CA TYR A 111 1.20 -1.16 10.06
C TYR A 111 1.88 -2.50 10.25
N TYR A 112 2.32 -3.15 9.16
CA TYR A 112 3.18 -4.34 9.23
C TYR A 112 4.46 -4.07 10.03
N ARG A 113 5.13 -2.94 9.79
CA ARG A 113 6.35 -2.59 10.55
C ARG A 113 6.06 -2.29 12.01
N GLN A 114 4.91 -1.69 12.33
CA GLN A 114 4.48 -1.50 13.70
C GLN A 114 4.23 -2.84 14.39
N TYR A 115 3.47 -3.73 13.76
CA TYR A 115 3.24 -5.10 14.24
C TYR A 115 4.55 -5.84 14.52
N ARG A 116 5.52 -5.78 13.58
CA ARG A 116 6.84 -6.41 13.75
C ARG A 116 7.62 -5.87 14.95
N LYS A 117 7.48 -4.58 15.25
CA LYS A 117 8.15 -3.93 16.39
C LYS A 117 7.49 -4.30 17.72
N GLU A 118 6.17 -4.40 17.73
CA GLU A 118 5.39 -4.68 18.94
C GLU A 118 5.46 -6.16 19.34
N THR A 119 5.45 -7.06 18.36
CA THR A 119 5.32 -8.51 18.62
C THR A 119 6.60 -9.31 18.38
N GLY A 120 7.58 -8.75 17.66
CA GLY A 120 8.75 -9.48 17.19
C GLY A 120 8.48 -10.51 16.09
N ARG A 121 7.21 -10.77 15.75
CA ARG A 121 6.77 -11.74 14.73
C ARG A 121 6.90 -11.15 13.32
N ILE A 122 7.21 -11.98 12.31
CA ILE A 122 7.60 -11.52 10.96
C ILE A 122 6.43 -11.62 9.95
N ASN A 123 5.24 -11.94 10.42
CA ASN A 123 4.15 -12.47 9.59
C ASN A 123 3.17 -11.38 9.11
#